data_AF-A0A0S7WWK9-F1
#
_entry.id   AF-A0A0S7WWK9-F1
#
_cell.length_a   1.000
_cell.length_b   1.000
_cell.length_c   1.000
_cell.angle_alpha   90.00
_cell.angle_beta   90.00
_cell.angle_gamma   90.00
#
_symmetry.space_group_name_H-M   'P 1'
#
loop_
_entity.id
_entity.type
_entity.pdbx_description
1 polymer ?
#
loop_
_entity_poly.entity_id
_entity_poly.type
_entity_poly.pdbx_seq_one_letter_code
_entity_poly.pdbx_strand_id
1 'polypeptide(L)'
;MRIAARIALTTVLFASSMSFADEYLTPQDHPDFAKPQFIGRPLDKAYPGLEYNIRPAIKGGRYPYAFALVEGPAGMTIDPHKGTVRWNAPEVEGKTFKVTIRLTDADGKTTSQSFEVLVSKKGFYFVGPRGHDATGDGSVEKPWRSIEKANRPSERFRYPSGAVVYVRGGEYRVNVAPEPGRRGLRGGNVVTIGRNSPRRWMAYPGEKPVIDFGWTRERHDKAHAEKKRTGAKQIDTGGYGCGFYIQGAADDFYFDGFEVRNNWDKTFKLVDGVEGATFRRCDMHDLYCEGANNPSFIFTASAKKRGPRRTWGERPDADWHRHLVIQDNHFHDRFRYEGFHGGAMVFYTVRDALVEDNRIEKISRGHAIADKDSGWGNTYRGNRMQGILGLLTQGFNEDIEICHNYIQGPVAVGGQRGWMRNIWIHHNTIEGNVKLFGGDSTVPEGLGDAGGDFSGPETADTRRLLKAAPKHKALVHFYRNVLTVPGGESGDANVILTIHDGRFFAERFRYLRWDENLIDAKGGVRVLWGKFRPWSLMTAPGFDAKSVVAQVKLDAEGNLPPGSPYRRLYGHEVPAK
;
A
#
# COMPACT_ATOMS: atom_id res chain seq x y z
N MET A 1 13.76 -48.89 68.69
CA MET A 1 15.04 -48.54 68.03
C MET A 1 15.13 -49.27 66.69
N ARG A 2 14.91 -48.57 65.58
CA ARG A 2 15.38 -49.01 64.26
C ARG A 2 15.89 -47.77 63.52
N ILE A 3 17.16 -47.81 63.13
CA ILE A 3 17.83 -46.78 62.34
C ILE A 3 18.40 -47.44 61.08
N ALA A 4 18.07 -46.80 59.96
CA ALA A 4 18.78 -46.62 58.69
C ALA A 4 19.26 -47.83 57.84
N ALA A 5 18.86 -47.80 56.55
CA ALA A 5 19.76 -47.45 55.45
C ALA A 5 18.97 -47.10 54.15
N ARG A 6 19.59 -46.30 53.29
CA ARG A 6 19.07 -45.52 52.15
C ARG A 6 18.54 -46.32 50.96
N ILE A 7 17.52 -45.78 50.27
CA ILE A 7 17.34 -45.90 48.81
C ILE A 7 16.89 -44.52 48.26
N ALA A 8 17.56 -44.07 47.20
CA ALA A 8 17.26 -42.85 46.45
C ALA A 8 15.96 -43.02 45.65
N LEU A 9 15.09 -42.01 45.68
CA LEU A 9 13.91 -41.95 44.81
C LEU A 9 14.02 -40.73 43.88
N THR A 10 14.16 -41.03 42.60
CA THR A 10 14.10 -40.12 41.47
C THR A 10 12.74 -39.42 41.43
N THR A 11 12.70 -38.10 41.59
CA THR A 11 11.47 -37.33 41.39
C THR A 11 11.25 -37.14 39.89
N VAL A 12 10.32 -37.92 39.33
CA VAL A 12 9.71 -37.62 38.02
C VAL A 12 8.84 -36.38 38.21
N LEU A 13 9.35 -35.22 37.80
CA LEU A 13 8.53 -34.02 37.61
C LEU A 13 7.71 -34.23 36.34
N PHE A 14 6.41 -34.46 36.51
CA PHE A 14 5.43 -34.27 35.46
C PHE A 14 5.55 -32.83 34.94
N ALA A 15 6.08 -32.67 33.73
CA ALA A 15 5.88 -31.46 32.95
C ALA A 15 4.39 -31.39 32.63
N SER A 16 3.64 -30.60 33.39
CA SER A 16 2.32 -30.16 32.98
C SER A 16 2.48 -29.40 31.66
N SER A 17 1.82 -29.90 30.63
CA SER A 17 1.68 -29.23 29.34
C SER A 17 1.06 -27.84 29.57
N MET A 18 1.89 -26.80 29.51
CA MET A 18 1.38 -25.47 29.20
C MET A 18 0.74 -25.55 27.82
N SER A 19 -0.57 -25.33 27.75
CA SER A 19 -1.28 -25.26 26.48
C SER A 19 -0.72 -24.11 25.65
N PHE A 20 -0.31 -24.38 24.41
CA PHE A 20 0.07 -23.43 23.36
C PHE A 20 -1.08 -22.50 22.90
N ALA A 21 -2.03 -22.16 23.78
CA ALA A 21 -3.29 -21.48 23.44
C ALA A 21 -3.28 -19.95 23.61
N ASP A 22 -2.20 -19.35 24.11
CA ASP A 22 -2.13 -17.91 24.44
C ASP A 22 -1.01 -17.13 23.68
N GLU A 23 -0.42 -17.67 22.60
CA GLU A 23 0.60 -16.95 21.83
C GLU A 23 -0.03 -16.05 20.74
N TYR A 24 0.39 -14.79 20.71
CA TYR A 24 -0.06 -13.79 19.74
C TYR A 24 0.44 -14.13 18.34
N LEU A 25 -0.46 -14.39 17.38
CA LEU A 25 -0.08 -14.69 15.99
C LEU A 25 0.72 -13.53 15.38
N THR A 26 2.01 -13.77 15.12
CA THR A 26 2.82 -12.90 14.26
C THR A 26 2.50 -13.17 12.79
N PRO A 27 2.93 -12.32 11.83
CA PRO A 27 2.84 -12.69 10.41
C PRO A 27 3.48 -14.06 10.12
N GLN A 28 4.50 -14.45 10.88
CA GLN A 28 5.23 -15.71 10.71
C GLN A 28 4.42 -16.94 11.16
N ASP A 29 3.43 -16.76 12.03
CA ASP A 29 2.55 -17.81 12.55
C ASP A 29 1.18 -17.82 11.84
N HIS A 30 0.84 -16.73 11.15
CA HIS A 30 -0.44 -16.58 10.47
C HIS A 30 -0.48 -17.41 9.17
N PRO A 31 -1.47 -18.27 8.92
CA PRO A 31 -1.47 -19.21 7.79
C PRO A 31 -1.31 -18.54 6.42
N ASP A 32 -1.89 -17.35 6.23
CA ASP A 32 -1.83 -16.61 4.96
C ASP A 32 -0.54 -15.79 4.78
N PHE A 33 0.26 -15.60 5.85
CA PHE A 33 1.47 -14.77 5.84
C PHE A 33 2.73 -15.55 6.23
N ALA A 34 2.61 -16.76 6.79
CA ALA A 34 3.72 -17.52 7.34
C ALA A 34 4.74 -17.95 6.29
N LYS A 35 4.36 -17.96 5.01
CA LYS A 35 5.22 -18.33 3.88
C LYS A 35 5.22 -17.22 2.84
N PRO A 36 6.36 -16.94 2.20
CA PRO A 36 6.43 -15.99 1.09
C PRO A 36 5.65 -16.51 -0.13
N GLN A 37 4.94 -15.60 -0.79
CA GLN A 37 4.06 -15.88 -1.93
C GLN A 37 4.29 -14.84 -3.05
N PHE A 38 4.47 -15.32 -4.28
CA PHE A 38 4.47 -14.45 -5.46
C PHE A 38 3.03 -14.04 -5.78
N ILE A 39 2.74 -12.74 -5.72
CA ILE A 39 1.41 -12.19 -6.03
C ILE A 39 1.37 -11.43 -7.36
N GLY A 40 2.54 -11.09 -7.91
CA GLY A 40 2.68 -10.44 -9.22
C GLY A 40 2.77 -11.44 -10.37
N ARG A 41 2.34 -11.02 -11.57
CA ARG A 41 2.48 -11.80 -12.80
C ARG A 41 3.71 -11.32 -13.59
N PRO A 42 4.68 -12.19 -13.91
CA PRO A 42 5.82 -11.82 -14.74
C PRO A 42 5.39 -11.52 -16.18
N LEU A 43 6.26 -10.81 -16.93
CA LEU A 43 6.06 -10.60 -18.36
C LEU A 43 6.42 -11.89 -19.12
N ASP A 44 5.54 -12.31 -20.02
CA ASP A 44 5.66 -13.53 -20.82
C ASP A 44 6.36 -13.30 -22.17
N LYS A 45 6.74 -12.05 -22.46
CA LYS A 45 7.35 -11.65 -23.73
C LYS A 45 8.49 -10.66 -23.52
N ALA A 46 9.50 -10.78 -24.37
CA ALA A 46 10.58 -9.81 -24.51
C ALA A 46 10.75 -9.42 -25.97
N TYR A 47 11.14 -8.17 -26.22
CA TYR A 47 11.42 -7.71 -27.59
C TYR A 47 12.92 -7.89 -27.89
N PRO A 48 13.31 -8.39 -29.07
CA PRO A 48 14.72 -8.56 -29.40
C PRO A 48 15.51 -7.25 -29.36
N GLY A 49 16.63 -7.25 -28.63
CA GLY A 49 17.53 -6.09 -28.49
C GLY A 49 17.03 -5.00 -27.55
N LEU A 50 15.91 -5.19 -26.84
CA LEU A 50 15.45 -4.28 -25.79
C LEU A 50 15.55 -4.92 -24.41
N GLU A 51 15.90 -4.12 -23.40
CA GLU A 51 15.99 -4.59 -22.02
C GLU A 51 14.66 -5.21 -21.58
N TYR A 52 14.71 -6.46 -21.16
CA TYR A 52 13.66 -7.10 -20.38
C TYR A 52 13.93 -6.85 -18.90
N ASN A 53 12.99 -6.21 -18.21
CA ASN A 53 13.14 -5.82 -16.81
C ASN A 53 11.83 -6.03 -16.05
N ILE A 54 11.82 -6.93 -15.08
CA ILE A 54 10.66 -7.18 -14.20
C ILE A 54 11.11 -7.28 -12.75
N ARG A 55 10.19 -7.04 -11.82
CA ARG A 55 10.41 -7.23 -10.39
C ARG A 55 9.26 -8.08 -9.85
N PRO A 56 9.53 -9.19 -9.15
CA PRO A 56 8.48 -9.98 -8.50
C PRO A 56 7.87 -9.19 -7.34
N ALA A 57 6.60 -9.47 -7.06
CA ALA A 57 5.89 -8.92 -5.91
C ALA A 57 5.63 -10.04 -4.91
N ILE A 58 6.08 -9.84 -3.67
CA ILE A 58 6.09 -10.86 -2.62
C ILE A 58 5.28 -10.42 -1.41
N LYS A 59 4.32 -11.27 -1.01
CA LYS A 59 3.56 -11.16 0.24
C LYS A 59 3.97 -12.28 1.20
N GLY A 60 3.98 -12.00 2.50
CA GLY A 60 4.26 -13.00 3.54
C GLY A 60 5.72 -13.43 3.60
N GLY A 61 6.03 -14.40 4.47
CA GLY A 61 7.39 -14.73 4.86
C GLY A 61 8.03 -13.61 5.67
N ARG A 62 9.18 -13.88 6.28
CA ARG A 62 9.92 -12.88 7.06
C ARG A 62 10.86 -12.06 6.16
N TYR A 63 10.61 -10.77 6.00
CA TYR A 63 11.53 -9.84 5.35
C TYR A 63 12.79 -9.59 6.21
N PRO A 64 14.00 -9.34 5.65
CA PRO A 64 14.37 -9.22 4.23
C PRO A 64 14.41 -10.54 3.46
N TYR A 65 14.38 -10.45 2.13
CA TYR A 65 14.43 -11.60 1.24
C TYR A 65 15.78 -11.71 0.52
N ALA A 66 16.14 -12.93 0.14
CA ALA A 66 17.24 -13.25 -0.76
C ALA A 66 16.70 -13.94 -2.02
N PHE A 67 17.07 -13.42 -3.18
CA PHE A 67 16.64 -13.90 -4.49
C PHE A 67 17.77 -14.58 -5.25
N ALA A 68 17.43 -15.62 -6.02
CA ALA A 68 18.34 -16.31 -6.91
C ALA A 68 17.66 -16.66 -8.24
N LEU A 69 18.40 -16.50 -9.33
CA LEU A 69 18.02 -16.96 -10.66
C LEU A 69 18.52 -18.40 -10.78
N VAL A 70 17.61 -19.36 -10.65
CA VAL A 70 17.94 -20.79 -10.70
C VAL A 70 18.11 -21.25 -12.15
N GLU A 71 17.30 -20.69 -13.04
CA GLU A 71 17.28 -21.00 -14.47
C GLU A 71 16.93 -19.74 -15.24
N GLY A 72 17.62 -19.48 -16.35
CA GLY A 72 17.37 -18.36 -17.26
C GLY A 72 18.30 -18.40 -18.46
N PRO A 73 18.03 -17.63 -19.53
CA PRO A 73 18.92 -17.52 -20.67
C PRO A 73 20.28 -16.92 -20.29
N ALA A 74 21.29 -17.18 -21.11
CA ALA A 74 22.59 -16.54 -20.97
C ALA A 74 22.46 -15.00 -20.95
N GLY A 75 23.14 -14.37 -19.99
CA GLY A 75 23.10 -12.91 -19.79
C GLY A 75 21.90 -12.39 -18.99
N MET A 76 20.92 -13.24 -18.62
CA MET A 76 19.90 -12.86 -17.66
C MET A 76 20.46 -12.86 -16.24
N THR A 77 20.13 -11.83 -15.47
CA THR A 77 20.60 -11.64 -14.09
C THR A 77 19.43 -11.33 -13.17
N ILE A 78 19.64 -11.50 -11.86
CA ILE A 78 18.68 -11.10 -10.83
C ILE A 78 19.39 -10.29 -9.75
N ASP A 79 18.73 -9.23 -9.28
CA ASP A 79 19.13 -8.53 -8.07
C ASP A 79 18.87 -9.43 -6.84
N PRO A 80 19.90 -9.74 -6.02
CA PRO A 80 19.75 -10.68 -4.92
C PRO A 80 18.87 -10.16 -3.76
N HIS A 81 18.58 -8.87 -3.70
CA HIS A 81 17.80 -8.26 -2.61
C HIS A 81 16.40 -7.84 -3.06
N LYS A 82 16.28 -7.25 -4.25
CA LYS A 82 15.00 -6.79 -4.82
C LYS A 82 14.32 -7.82 -5.72
N GLY A 83 15.05 -8.86 -6.16
CA GLY A 83 14.55 -9.85 -7.10
C GLY A 83 14.35 -9.32 -8.52
N THR A 84 14.82 -8.09 -8.82
CA THR A 84 14.67 -7.50 -10.16
C THR A 84 15.43 -8.34 -11.18
N VAL A 85 14.70 -8.95 -12.11
CA VAL A 85 15.26 -9.73 -13.21
C VAL A 85 15.54 -8.79 -14.38
N ARG A 86 16.77 -8.82 -14.89
CA ARG A 86 17.23 -8.04 -16.05
C ARG A 86 17.82 -8.93 -17.12
N TRP A 87 17.50 -8.64 -18.37
CA TRP A 87 18.12 -9.23 -19.54
C TRP A 87 18.27 -8.15 -20.63
N ASN A 88 19.49 -7.63 -20.78
CA ASN A 88 19.75 -6.36 -21.47
C ASN A 88 19.40 -6.38 -22.96
N ALA A 89 19.67 -7.49 -23.65
CA ALA A 89 19.43 -7.62 -25.07
C ALA A 89 19.07 -9.09 -25.39
N PRO A 90 17.78 -9.45 -25.39
CA PRO A 90 17.32 -10.72 -25.92
C PRO A 90 17.63 -10.80 -27.42
N GLU A 91 18.30 -11.85 -27.92
CA GLU A 91 18.76 -11.84 -29.33
C GLU A 91 18.03 -12.81 -30.26
N VAL A 92 17.42 -13.87 -29.72
CA VAL A 92 16.92 -14.99 -30.53
C VAL A 92 15.41 -14.89 -30.76
N GLU A 93 14.98 -14.17 -31.79
CA GLU A 93 13.57 -14.07 -32.20
C GLU A 93 12.92 -15.46 -32.37
N GLY A 94 11.71 -15.60 -31.85
CA GLY A 94 10.91 -16.82 -31.94
C GLY A 94 11.26 -17.88 -30.89
N LYS A 95 12.30 -17.68 -30.06
CA LYS A 95 12.68 -18.63 -29.02
C LYS A 95 11.99 -18.32 -27.69
N THR A 96 11.52 -19.38 -27.03
CA THR A 96 11.00 -19.35 -25.66
C THR A 96 12.08 -19.80 -24.69
N PHE A 97 12.22 -19.08 -23.57
CA PHE A 97 13.15 -19.41 -22.50
C PHE A 97 12.41 -19.63 -21.20
N LYS A 98 12.71 -20.72 -20.50
CA LYS A 98 12.25 -20.96 -19.14
C LYS A 98 13.08 -20.14 -18.16
N VAL A 99 12.40 -19.48 -17.23
CA VAL A 99 12.99 -18.69 -16.16
C VAL A 99 12.47 -19.22 -14.84
N THR A 100 13.37 -19.48 -13.89
CA THR A 100 13.01 -19.93 -12.54
C THR A 100 13.66 -19.02 -11.51
N ILE A 101 12.83 -18.33 -10.73
CA ILE A 101 13.26 -17.47 -9.62
C ILE A 101 13.00 -18.22 -8.31
N ARG A 102 14.00 -18.25 -7.43
CA ARG A 102 13.85 -18.72 -6.05
C ARG A 102 13.97 -17.55 -5.10
N LEU A 103 13.07 -17.51 -4.12
CA LEU A 103 13.12 -16.60 -2.97
C LEU A 103 13.40 -17.41 -1.71
N THR A 104 14.24 -16.86 -0.83
CA THR A 104 14.44 -17.30 0.55
C THR A 104 14.14 -16.15 1.50
N ASP A 105 13.30 -16.37 2.51
CA ASP A 105 13.01 -15.37 3.54
C ASP A 105 14.04 -15.41 4.69
N ALA A 106 13.95 -14.46 5.62
CA ALA A 106 14.89 -14.36 6.73
C ALA A 106 14.79 -15.50 7.76
N ASP A 107 13.72 -16.31 7.71
CA ASP A 107 13.59 -17.55 8.50
C ASP A 107 14.09 -18.79 7.72
N GLY A 108 14.61 -18.60 6.50
CA GLY A 108 15.08 -19.68 5.64
C GLY A 108 13.97 -20.40 4.87
N LYS A 109 12.72 -19.94 4.93
CA LYS A 109 11.62 -20.50 4.15
C LYS A 109 11.80 -20.12 2.69
N THR A 110 11.57 -21.07 1.80
CA THR A 110 11.77 -20.86 0.35
C THR A 110 10.48 -21.01 -0.43
N THR A 111 10.39 -20.28 -1.54
CA THR A 111 9.36 -20.44 -2.58
C THR A 111 10.00 -20.18 -3.94
N SER A 112 9.41 -20.70 -5.02
CA SER A 112 9.90 -20.49 -6.38
C SER A 112 8.77 -20.20 -7.35
N GLN A 113 9.06 -19.39 -8.36
CA GLN A 113 8.18 -19.12 -9.49
C GLN A 113 8.92 -19.44 -10.79
N SER A 114 8.35 -20.31 -11.61
CA SER A 114 8.82 -20.58 -12.97
C SER A 114 7.84 -19.99 -13.98
N PHE A 115 8.37 -19.41 -15.04
CA PHE A 115 7.59 -18.88 -16.16
C PHE A 115 8.39 -18.96 -17.46
N GLU A 116 7.73 -18.69 -18.56
CA GLU A 116 8.34 -18.69 -19.89
C GLU A 116 8.36 -17.27 -20.47
N VAL A 117 9.44 -16.93 -21.15
CA VAL A 117 9.61 -15.66 -21.87
C VAL A 117 9.82 -15.96 -23.34
N LEU A 118 8.85 -15.57 -24.17
CA LEU A 118 8.97 -15.60 -25.63
C LEU A 118 9.67 -14.33 -26.12
N VAL A 119 10.81 -14.49 -26.80
CA VAL A 119 11.44 -13.38 -27.50
C VAL A 119 10.73 -13.19 -28.84
N SER A 120 9.96 -12.11 -28.99
CA SER A 120 9.32 -11.79 -30.27
C SER A 120 9.07 -10.31 -30.48
N LYS A 121 9.14 -9.84 -31.73
CA LYS A 121 8.57 -8.53 -32.12
C LYS A 121 7.04 -8.49 -32.07
N LYS A 122 6.37 -9.65 -32.18
CA LYS A 122 4.91 -9.72 -32.23
C LYS A 122 4.27 -9.35 -30.88
N GLY A 123 3.28 -8.47 -30.94
CA GLY A 123 2.58 -7.98 -29.74
C GLY A 123 3.29 -6.82 -29.04
N PHE A 124 4.34 -6.27 -29.62
CA PHE A 124 4.94 -5.01 -29.18
C PHE A 124 4.51 -3.87 -30.10
N TYR A 125 4.21 -2.74 -29.48
CA TYR A 125 3.80 -1.53 -30.16
C TYR A 125 4.56 -0.33 -29.61
N PHE A 126 4.69 0.73 -30.40
CA PHE A 126 5.56 1.85 -30.12
C PHE A 126 4.85 3.19 -30.30
N VAL A 127 5.10 4.08 -29.35
CA VAL A 127 4.70 5.50 -29.38
C VAL A 127 5.96 6.35 -29.33
N GLY A 128 6.04 7.38 -30.16
CA GLY A 128 7.21 8.26 -30.21
C GLY A 128 6.91 9.66 -30.72
N PRO A 129 7.74 10.67 -30.40
CA PRO A 129 7.53 12.05 -30.86
C PRO A 129 7.61 12.19 -32.39
N ARG A 130 8.31 11.26 -33.06
CA ARG A 130 8.39 11.16 -34.53
C ARG A 130 7.31 10.26 -35.15
N GLY A 131 6.39 9.74 -34.36
CA GLY A 131 5.29 8.90 -34.83
C GLY A 131 4.20 9.68 -35.55
N HIS A 132 3.25 8.95 -36.11
CA HIS A 132 2.12 9.53 -36.84
C HIS A 132 0.81 8.77 -36.57
N ASP A 133 -0.22 9.46 -36.11
CA ASP A 133 -1.47 8.79 -35.68
C ASP A 133 -2.37 8.33 -36.84
N ALA A 134 -2.23 8.94 -38.01
CA ALA A 134 -3.05 8.57 -39.17
C ALA A 134 -2.41 7.45 -40.01
N THR A 135 -1.08 7.34 -40.01
CA THR A 135 -0.33 6.44 -40.91
C THR A 135 0.62 5.49 -40.18
N GLY A 136 0.89 5.71 -38.90
CA GLY A 136 1.60 4.78 -38.04
C GLY A 136 0.76 3.53 -37.79
N ASP A 137 1.41 2.37 -37.83
CA ASP A 137 0.81 1.07 -37.50
C ASP A 137 1.20 0.60 -36.09
N GLY A 138 1.98 1.40 -35.37
CA GLY A 138 2.46 1.09 -34.02
C GLY A 138 3.70 0.20 -34.03
N SER A 139 4.28 -0.15 -35.18
CA SER A 139 5.60 -0.78 -35.25
C SER A 139 6.70 0.19 -34.80
N VAL A 140 7.91 -0.33 -34.57
CA VAL A 140 9.06 0.52 -34.22
C VAL A 140 9.47 1.42 -35.40
N GLU A 141 9.25 0.97 -36.64
CA GLU A 141 9.53 1.72 -37.87
C GLU A 141 8.47 2.79 -38.16
N LYS A 142 7.21 2.54 -37.80
CA LYS A 142 6.08 3.46 -37.98
C LYS A 142 5.28 3.63 -36.68
N PRO A 143 5.88 4.25 -35.64
CA PRO A 143 5.24 4.38 -34.34
C PRO A 143 4.03 5.31 -34.41
N TRP A 144 3.11 5.16 -33.45
CA TRP A 144 2.09 6.18 -33.22
C TRP A 144 2.68 7.41 -32.53
N ARG A 145 1.98 8.54 -32.62
CA ARG A 145 2.43 9.80 -32.03
C ARG A 145 1.87 10.02 -30.62
N SER A 146 0.63 9.61 -30.37
CA SER A 146 -0.09 9.94 -29.14
C SER A 146 -0.44 8.73 -28.26
N ILE A 147 -0.65 9.01 -26.97
CA ILE A 147 -1.10 8.01 -25.97
C ILE A 147 -2.53 7.56 -26.32
N GLU A 148 -3.37 8.47 -26.79
CA GLU A 148 -4.75 8.24 -27.18
C GLU A 148 -4.83 7.27 -28.35
N LYS A 149 -3.99 7.50 -29.38
CA LYS A 149 -3.93 6.61 -30.53
C LYS A 149 -3.47 5.22 -30.11
N ALA A 150 -2.46 5.10 -29.25
CA ALA A 150 -2.03 3.81 -28.74
C ALA A 150 -3.11 3.15 -27.85
N ASN A 151 -3.82 3.92 -27.03
CA ASN A 151 -4.88 3.36 -26.19
C ASN A 151 -6.03 2.79 -27.04
N ARG A 152 -6.36 3.45 -28.15
CA ARG A 152 -7.43 3.03 -29.07
C ARG A 152 -7.04 3.30 -30.53
N PRO A 153 -6.28 2.39 -31.17
CA PRO A 153 -5.79 2.61 -32.53
C PRO A 153 -6.91 2.75 -33.56
N SER A 154 -7.96 1.93 -33.41
CA SER A 154 -9.22 2.03 -34.15
C SER A 154 -10.33 1.31 -33.38
N GLU A 155 -11.59 1.48 -33.79
CA GLU A 155 -12.71 0.76 -33.17
C GLU A 155 -12.66 -0.75 -33.34
N ARG A 156 -12.04 -1.24 -34.42
CA ARG A 156 -11.93 -2.66 -34.75
C ARG A 156 -10.64 -3.30 -34.23
N PHE A 157 -9.64 -2.50 -33.88
CA PHE A 157 -8.36 -3.01 -33.39
C PHE A 157 -8.53 -3.70 -32.04
N ARG A 158 -7.84 -4.84 -31.87
CA ARG A 158 -7.79 -5.60 -30.62
C ARG A 158 -6.35 -5.98 -30.33
N TYR A 159 -5.86 -5.62 -29.15
CA TYR A 159 -4.54 -6.02 -28.72
C TYR A 159 -4.48 -7.53 -28.49
N PRO A 160 -3.42 -8.22 -28.95
CA PRO A 160 -3.19 -9.61 -28.56
C PRO A 160 -2.93 -9.72 -27.05
N SER A 161 -3.14 -10.91 -26.48
CA SER A 161 -2.82 -11.15 -25.08
C SER A 161 -1.33 -10.86 -24.80
N GLY A 162 -1.08 -10.25 -23.65
CA GLY A 162 0.27 -9.85 -23.22
C GLY A 162 0.91 -8.74 -24.08
N ALA A 163 0.14 -8.03 -24.91
CA ALA A 163 0.69 -6.93 -25.69
C ALA A 163 1.34 -5.85 -24.80
N VAL A 164 2.47 -5.32 -25.27
CA VAL A 164 3.25 -4.27 -24.61
C VAL A 164 3.32 -3.05 -25.52
N VAL A 165 3.03 -1.88 -24.96
CA VAL A 165 3.26 -0.59 -25.61
C VAL A 165 4.49 0.05 -24.98
N TYR A 166 5.54 0.21 -25.78
CA TYR A 166 6.70 1.02 -25.42
C TYR A 166 6.50 2.48 -25.85
N VAL A 167 6.81 3.40 -24.94
CA VAL A 167 6.73 4.85 -25.21
C VAL A 167 8.13 5.45 -25.15
N ARG A 168 8.55 6.06 -26.26
CA ARG A 168 9.86 6.74 -26.36
C ARG A 168 9.87 8.02 -25.53
N GLY A 169 11.04 8.44 -25.08
CA GLY A 169 11.30 9.72 -24.44
C GLY A 169 10.73 10.88 -25.26
N GLY A 170 10.06 11.78 -24.56
CA GLY A 170 9.28 12.86 -25.14
C GLY A 170 8.14 13.26 -24.21
N GLU A 171 7.53 14.41 -24.48
CA GLU A 171 6.36 14.87 -23.75
C GLU A 171 5.09 14.61 -24.56
N TYR A 172 4.15 13.91 -23.93
CA TYR A 172 2.88 13.50 -24.52
C TYR A 172 1.74 14.16 -23.79
N ARG A 173 1.26 15.26 -24.37
CA ARG A 173 0.09 15.97 -23.86
C ARG A 173 -1.18 15.21 -24.20
N VAL A 174 -1.93 14.83 -23.18
CA VAL A 174 -3.24 14.20 -23.32
C VAL A 174 -4.30 15.25 -23.67
N ASN A 175 -5.04 15.02 -24.75
CA ASN A 175 -6.11 15.84 -25.28
C ASN A 175 -7.30 14.94 -25.68
N VAL A 176 -7.97 14.36 -24.68
CA VAL A 176 -9.18 13.57 -24.89
C VAL A 176 -10.40 14.48 -24.71
N ALA A 177 -11.31 14.50 -25.68
CA ALA A 177 -12.54 15.27 -25.54
C ALA A 177 -13.46 14.66 -24.46
N PRO A 178 -14.20 15.48 -23.68
CA PRO A 178 -15.16 14.96 -22.71
C PRO A 178 -16.29 14.17 -23.40
N GLU A 179 -16.67 13.00 -22.86
CA GLU A 179 -17.81 12.23 -23.36
C GLU A 179 -19.13 12.68 -22.70
N PRO A 180 -20.17 13.07 -23.47
CA PRO A 180 -21.48 13.42 -22.92
C PRO A 180 -22.20 12.22 -22.28
N GLY A 181 -22.88 12.44 -21.15
CA GLY A 181 -23.94 11.55 -20.66
C GLY A 181 -23.57 10.49 -19.60
N ARG A 182 -22.31 10.12 -19.38
CA ARG A 182 -21.94 9.11 -18.35
C ARG A 182 -21.37 9.74 -17.07
N ARG A 183 -22.04 9.56 -15.91
CA ARG A 183 -21.54 10.02 -14.59
C ARG A 183 -20.17 9.38 -14.29
N GLY A 184 -19.17 10.20 -13.96
CA GLY A 184 -17.80 9.75 -13.67
C GLY A 184 -16.85 9.66 -14.88
N LEU A 185 -17.37 9.78 -16.11
CA LEU A 185 -16.65 9.86 -17.39
C LEU A 185 -16.73 11.26 -18.03
N ARG A 186 -17.24 12.25 -17.28
CA ARG A 186 -17.58 13.60 -17.78
C ARG A 186 -16.38 14.50 -18.03
N GLY A 187 -15.18 13.93 -17.98
CA GLY A 187 -13.93 14.65 -18.00
C GLY A 187 -13.25 14.57 -19.36
N GLY A 188 -12.85 15.70 -19.95
CA GLY A 188 -11.78 15.74 -20.92
C GLY A 188 -10.46 15.29 -20.28
N ASN A 189 -9.52 14.88 -21.12
CA ASN A 189 -8.20 14.38 -20.77
C ASN A 189 -8.20 13.09 -19.93
N VAL A 190 -9.26 12.27 -20.05
CA VAL A 190 -9.33 10.96 -19.38
C VAL A 190 -8.93 9.85 -20.36
N VAL A 191 -7.88 9.10 -20.04
CA VAL A 191 -7.50 7.88 -20.78
C VAL A 191 -8.18 6.67 -20.13
N THR A 192 -9.21 6.13 -20.80
CA THR A 192 -9.93 4.94 -20.31
C THR A 192 -9.20 3.67 -20.76
N ILE A 193 -8.79 2.85 -19.79
CA ILE A 193 -8.20 1.53 -20.00
C ILE A 193 -9.25 0.47 -19.72
N GLY A 194 -9.64 -0.27 -20.76
CA GLY A 194 -10.60 -1.37 -20.67
C GLY A 194 -10.19 -2.56 -21.53
N ARG A 195 -11.16 -3.43 -21.85
CA ARG A 195 -10.94 -4.71 -22.57
C ARG A 195 -10.15 -4.58 -23.89
N ASN A 196 -10.32 -3.46 -24.60
CA ASN A 196 -9.70 -3.24 -25.91
C ASN A 196 -8.45 -2.36 -25.85
N SER A 197 -8.07 -1.92 -24.65
CA SER A 197 -6.87 -1.11 -24.41
C SER A 197 -5.66 -2.01 -24.22
N PRO A 198 -4.43 -1.53 -24.50
CA PRO A 198 -3.24 -2.23 -24.10
C PRO A 198 -3.14 -2.17 -22.57
N ARG A 199 -2.74 -3.30 -21.98
CA ARG A 199 -2.66 -3.44 -20.52
C ARG A 199 -1.26 -3.16 -19.98
N ARG A 200 -0.22 -3.29 -20.81
CA ARG A 200 1.17 -3.08 -20.41
C ARG A 200 1.73 -1.88 -21.14
N TRP A 201 1.98 -0.83 -20.38
CA TRP A 201 2.60 0.41 -20.81
C TRP A 201 3.96 0.50 -20.16
N MET A 202 5.00 0.67 -20.98
CA MET A 202 6.36 0.72 -20.52
C MET A 202 7.07 1.90 -21.17
N ALA A 203 7.84 2.63 -20.39
CA ALA A 203 8.85 3.50 -20.94
C ALA A 203 9.81 2.67 -21.79
N TYR A 204 10.25 3.23 -22.91
CA TYR A 204 11.32 2.63 -23.68
C TYR A 204 12.58 2.52 -22.81
N PRO A 205 13.29 1.37 -22.80
CA PRO A 205 14.44 1.19 -21.92
C PRO A 205 15.46 2.34 -21.99
N GLY A 206 15.83 2.88 -20.84
CA GLY A 206 16.76 4.00 -20.71
C GLY A 206 16.18 5.39 -21.00
N GLU A 207 14.92 5.51 -21.38
CA GLU A 207 14.25 6.77 -21.66
C GLU A 207 13.19 7.08 -20.57
N LYS A 208 12.86 8.37 -20.36
CA LYS A 208 11.84 8.83 -19.39
C LYS A 208 10.74 9.63 -20.12
N PRO A 209 9.73 8.96 -20.71
CA PRO A 209 8.58 9.65 -21.31
C PRO A 209 7.73 10.36 -20.25
N VAL A 210 7.20 11.53 -20.63
CA VAL A 210 6.32 12.35 -19.78
C VAL A 210 4.90 12.29 -20.32
N ILE A 211 3.94 11.89 -19.49
CA ILE A 211 2.50 11.99 -19.78
C ILE A 211 1.95 13.20 -19.03
N ASP A 212 1.55 14.23 -19.80
CA ASP A 212 1.06 15.49 -19.27
C ASP A 212 -0.45 15.62 -19.48
N PHE A 213 -1.21 15.66 -18.38
CA PHE A 213 -2.67 15.79 -18.42
C PHE A 213 -3.15 17.25 -18.54
N GLY A 214 -2.26 18.22 -18.43
CA GLY A 214 -2.49 19.63 -18.75
C GLY A 214 -3.21 20.47 -17.69
N TRP A 215 -3.51 19.93 -16.51
CA TRP A 215 -4.04 20.70 -15.37
C TRP A 215 -2.90 21.31 -14.55
N THR A 216 -2.42 22.48 -14.99
CA THR A 216 -1.25 23.16 -14.40
C THR A 216 -1.60 23.98 -13.15
N ARG A 217 -0.57 24.38 -12.38
CA ARG A 217 -0.68 25.34 -11.27
C ARG A 217 -1.40 26.62 -11.68
N GLU A 218 -0.95 27.24 -12.76
CA GLU A 218 -1.52 28.51 -13.25
C GLU A 218 -3.03 28.38 -13.51
N ARG A 219 -3.44 27.27 -14.13
CA ARG A 219 -4.86 26.98 -14.39
C ARG A 219 -5.61 26.79 -13.08
N HIS A 220 -5.05 26.05 -12.13
CA HIS A 220 -5.67 25.82 -10.83
C HIS A 220 -5.85 27.12 -10.04
N ASP A 221 -4.81 27.96 -9.97
CA ASP A 221 -4.83 29.21 -9.22
C ASP A 221 -5.86 30.20 -9.83
N LYS A 222 -5.96 30.28 -11.17
CA LYS A 222 -7.01 31.05 -11.85
C LYS A 222 -8.41 30.54 -11.52
N ALA A 223 -8.63 29.21 -11.60
CA ALA A 223 -9.93 28.62 -11.29
C ALA A 223 -10.33 28.84 -9.82
N HIS A 224 -9.38 28.72 -8.89
CA HIS A 224 -9.62 28.93 -7.47
C HIS A 224 -9.89 30.41 -7.13
N ALA A 225 -9.16 31.35 -7.76
CA ALA A 225 -9.45 32.78 -7.65
C ALA A 225 -10.86 33.12 -8.15
N GLU A 226 -11.27 32.52 -9.26
CA GLU A 226 -12.61 32.71 -9.83
C GLU A 226 -13.71 32.13 -8.92
N LYS A 227 -13.51 30.93 -8.37
CA LYS A 227 -14.42 30.35 -7.35
C LYS A 227 -14.58 31.31 -6.18
N LYS A 228 -13.48 31.86 -5.66
CA LYS A 228 -13.51 32.82 -4.54
C LYS A 228 -14.25 34.11 -4.90
N ARG A 229 -14.03 34.64 -6.11
CA ARG A 229 -14.69 35.86 -6.61
C ARG A 229 -16.19 35.68 -6.78
N THR A 230 -16.64 34.51 -7.23
CA THR A 230 -18.04 34.21 -7.54
C THR A 230 -18.82 33.59 -6.39
N GLY A 231 -18.13 33.10 -5.35
CA GLY A 231 -18.76 32.34 -4.27
C GLY A 231 -19.20 30.93 -4.67
N ALA A 232 -18.65 30.38 -5.77
CA ALA A 232 -18.99 29.03 -6.23
C ALA A 232 -18.59 27.95 -5.21
N LYS A 233 -19.37 26.86 -5.15
CA LYS A 233 -19.10 25.73 -4.23
C LYS A 233 -17.91 24.88 -4.65
N GLN A 234 -17.58 24.85 -5.93
CA GLN A 234 -16.49 24.09 -6.54
C GLN A 234 -15.87 24.91 -7.66
N ILE A 235 -14.57 24.70 -7.94
CA ILE A 235 -13.93 25.25 -9.12
C ILE A 235 -14.59 24.71 -10.39
N ASP A 236 -14.67 25.57 -11.40
CA ASP A 236 -14.94 25.12 -12.76
C ASP A 236 -13.66 24.51 -13.33
N THR A 237 -13.73 23.21 -13.63
CA THR A 237 -12.60 22.49 -14.21
C THR A 237 -12.54 22.61 -15.73
N GLY A 238 -13.49 23.33 -16.36
CA GLY A 238 -13.64 23.33 -17.82
C GLY A 238 -13.86 21.92 -18.37
N GLY A 239 -14.41 21.03 -17.55
CA GLY A 239 -14.58 19.63 -17.86
C GLY A 239 -13.32 18.77 -17.71
N TYR A 240 -12.23 19.18 -17.05
CA TYR A 240 -11.10 18.25 -16.81
C TYR A 240 -11.49 17.10 -15.86
N GLY A 241 -11.07 15.88 -16.21
CA GLY A 241 -11.31 14.64 -15.44
C GLY A 241 -10.07 14.11 -14.70
N CYS A 242 -10.15 12.85 -14.27
CA CYS A 242 -8.98 12.11 -13.79
C CYS A 242 -8.04 11.76 -14.96
N GLY A 243 -6.81 11.36 -14.66
CA GLY A 243 -5.84 11.00 -15.69
C GLY A 243 -6.23 9.70 -16.41
N PHE A 244 -5.95 8.57 -15.76
CA PHE A 244 -6.31 7.23 -16.23
C PHE A 244 -7.51 6.68 -15.47
N TYR A 245 -8.45 6.10 -16.22
CA TYR A 245 -9.61 5.39 -15.68
C TYR A 245 -9.50 3.90 -16.04
N ILE A 246 -9.19 3.06 -15.06
CA ILE A 246 -8.87 1.63 -15.25
C ILE A 246 -10.06 0.79 -14.78
N GLN A 247 -10.63 0.03 -15.69
CA GLN A 247 -11.82 -0.81 -15.43
C GLN A 247 -11.41 -2.25 -15.12
N GLY A 248 -12.26 -3.00 -14.41
CA GLY A 248 -12.00 -4.42 -14.08
C GLY A 248 -11.76 -5.33 -15.29
N ALA A 249 -12.15 -4.95 -16.50
CA ALA A 249 -11.76 -5.68 -17.72
C ALA A 249 -10.29 -5.48 -18.13
N ALA A 250 -9.51 -4.72 -17.36
CA ALA A 250 -8.10 -4.41 -17.58
C ALA A 250 -7.18 -5.11 -16.56
N ASP A 251 -7.54 -6.31 -16.11
CA ASP A 251 -6.69 -7.16 -15.26
C ASP A 251 -5.30 -7.35 -15.86
N ASP A 252 -4.28 -7.41 -15.02
CA ASP A 252 -2.84 -7.42 -15.38
C ASP A 252 -2.36 -6.12 -16.03
N PHE A 253 -2.94 -4.99 -15.60
CA PHE A 253 -2.42 -3.68 -15.97
C PHE A 253 -0.99 -3.51 -15.44
N TYR A 254 -0.05 -3.10 -16.28
CA TYR A 254 1.35 -2.90 -15.92
C TYR A 254 1.79 -1.54 -16.45
N PHE A 255 2.24 -0.64 -15.58
CA PHE A 255 2.61 0.71 -15.94
C PHE A 255 3.97 1.05 -15.33
N ASP A 256 4.98 1.27 -16.19
CA ASP A 256 6.37 1.25 -15.76
C ASP A 256 7.25 2.31 -16.41
N GLY A 257 7.94 3.13 -15.60
CA GLY A 257 9.02 4.02 -16.05
C GLY A 257 8.62 5.43 -16.49
N PHE A 258 7.40 5.89 -16.20
CA PHE A 258 6.88 7.16 -16.72
C PHE A 258 7.01 8.32 -15.71
N GLU A 259 7.19 9.54 -16.21
CA GLU A 259 6.74 10.74 -15.50
C GLU A 259 5.26 11.00 -15.82
N VAL A 260 4.45 11.30 -14.81
CA VAL A 260 3.02 11.62 -14.97
C VAL A 260 2.69 12.87 -14.16
N ARG A 261 2.21 13.92 -14.84
CA ARG A 261 2.03 15.23 -14.20
C ARG A 261 0.80 16.01 -14.63
N ASN A 262 0.55 17.11 -13.93
CA ASN A 262 -0.51 18.09 -14.20
C ASN A 262 -1.90 17.44 -14.19
N ASN A 263 -2.18 16.74 -13.09
CA ASN A 263 -3.38 15.92 -12.92
C ASN A 263 -4.46 16.67 -12.14
N TRP A 264 -5.72 16.33 -12.40
CA TRP A 264 -6.87 16.79 -11.62
C TRP A 264 -7.53 15.63 -10.87
N ASP A 265 -7.77 15.82 -9.57
CA ASP A 265 -8.45 14.90 -8.63
C ASP A 265 -7.74 13.54 -8.46
N LYS A 266 -7.67 12.71 -9.50
CA LYS A 266 -7.03 11.39 -9.46
C LYS A 266 -6.12 11.18 -10.67
N THR A 267 -4.91 10.66 -10.46
CA THR A 267 -4.03 10.29 -11.59
C THR A 267 -4.45 8.93 -12.16
N PHE A 268 -4.62 7.92 -11.32
CA PHE A 268 -5.12 6.60 -11.66
C PHE A 268 -6.34 6.28 -10.81
N LYS A 269 -7.48 6.03 -11.47
CA LYS A 269 -8.72 5.61 -10.83
C LYS A 269 -9.08 4.20 -11.28
N LEU A 270 -8.86 3.23 -10.40
CA LEU A 270 -9.23 1.84 -10.62
C LEU A 270 -10.66 1.60 -10.12
N VAL A 271 -11.45 0.87 -10.90
CA VAL A 271 -12.85 0.53 -10.60
C VAL A 271 -13.15 -0.93 -10.93
N ASP A 272 -14.29 -1.44 -10.47
CA ASP A 272 -14.82 -2.75 -10.85
C ASP A 272 -13.89 -3.94 -10.56
N GLY A 273 -13.10 -3.88 -9.47
CA GLY A 273 -12.39 -5.05 -8.95
C GLY A 273 -11.16 -5.50 -9.73
N VAL A 274 -10.42 -4.56 -10.34
CA VAL A 274 -9.15 -4.81 -11.05
C VAL A 274 -8.23 -5.76 -10.28
N GLU A 275 -7.76 -6.80 -10.96
CA GLU A 275 -6.79 -7.78 -10.49
C GLU A 275 -5.40 -7.54 -11.12
N GLY A 276 -4.35 -7.60 -10.31
CA GLY A 276 -2.96 -7.67 -10.80
C GLY A 276 -2.40 -6.37 -11.37
N ALA A 277 -2.97 -5.21 -11.01
CA ALA A 277 -2.44 -3.92 -11.46
C ALA A 277 -1.07 -3.63 -10.83
N THR A 278 -0.09 -3.25 -11.65
CA THR A 278 1.29 -2.95 -11.24
C THR A 278 1.70 -1.54 -11.69
N PHE A 279 2.27 -0.78 -10.76
CA PHE A 279 2.87 0.54 -10.99
C PHE A 279 4.33 0.50 -10.56
N ARG A 280 5.26 0.77 -11.47
CA ARG A 280 6.69 0.66 -11.18
C ARG A 280 7.52 1.80 -11.76
N ARG A 281 8.58 2.23 -11.06
CA ARG A 281 9.55 3.23 -11.57
C ARG A 281 8.90 4.51 -12.11
N CYS A 282 7.73 4.88 -11.58
CA CYS A 282 7.02 6.08 -12.02
C CYS A 282 7.35 7.27 -11.13
N ASP A 283 7.36 8.45 -11.74
CA ASP A 283 7.49 9.74 -11.08
C ASP A 283 6.17 10.50 -11.26
N MET A 284 5.35 10.56 -10.20
CA MET A 284 3.99 11.09 -10.26
C MET A 284 3.90 12.37 -9.43
N HIS A 285 3.65 13.49 -10.09
CA HIS A 285 3.62 14.78 -9.41
C HIS A 285 2.61 15.77 -9.97
N ASP A 286 2.51 16.93 -9.34
CA ASP A 286 1.59 18.00 -9.74
C ASP A 286 0.14 17.52 -9.84
N LEU A 287 -0.38 16.99 -8.73
CA LEU A 287 -1.79 16.61 -8.58
C LEU A 287 -2.56 17.71 -7.85
N TYR A 288 -3.53 18.30 -8.53
CA TYR A 288 -4.36 19.38 -7.99
C TYR A 288 -5.76 18.87 -7.68
N CYS A 289 -6.38 19.42 -6.65
CA CYS A 289 -7.71 19.01 -6.23
C CYS A 289 -8.40 20.06 -5.37
N GLU A 290 -9.74 19.99 -5.36
CA GLU A 290 -10.58 20.79 -4.48
C GLU A 290 -11.73 19.92 -3.97
N GLY A 291 -11.94 19.86 -2.66
CA GLY A 291 -13.03 19.09 -2.06
C GLY A 291 -12.67 17.69 -1.53
N ALA A 292 -13.68 16.99 -1.01
CA ALA A 292 -13.55 15.81 -0.15
C ALA A 292 -13.57 14.45 -0.89
N ASN A 293 -13.41 14.46 -2.22
CA ASN A 293 -13.54 13.26 -3.06
C ASN A 293 -12.32 12.31 -3.02
N ASN A 294 -11.51 12.39 -1.97
CA ASN A 294 -10.27 11.63 -1.76
C ASN A 294 -9.33 11.64 -2.98
N PRO A 295 -8.81 12.82 -3.34
CA PRO A 295 -7.89 12.96 -4.46
C PRO A 295 -6.56 12.26 -4.18
N SER A 296 -6.05 11.49 -5.15
CA SER A 296 -4.80 10.75 -5.01
C SER A 296 -4.16 10.35 -6.34
N PHE A 297 -2.86 10.05 -6.32
CA PHE A 297 -2.18 9.53 -7.51
C PHE A 297 -2.74 8.16 -7.86
N ILE A 298 -2.86 7.26 -6.88
CA ILE A 298 -3.51 5.96 -7.08
C ILE A 298 -4.75 5.89 -6.20
N PHE A 299 -5.90 5.64 -6.82
CA PHE A 299 -7.20 5.54 -6.18
C PHE A 299 -7.87 4.24 -6.62
N THR A 300 -8.35 3.43 -5.67
CA THR A 300 -9.30 2.36 -5.97
C THR A 300 -10.69 2.76 -5.50
N ALA A 301 -11.71 2.51 -6.31
CA ALA A 301 -13.10 2.74 -5.91
C ALA A 301 -13.62 1.57 -5.06
N SER A 302 -14.66 1.83 -4.26
CA SER A 302 -15.34 0.75 -3.56
C SER A 302 -15.92 -0.23 -4.57
N ALA A 303 -15.53 -1.49 -4.42
CA ALA A 303 -16.08 -2.64 -5.10
C ALA A 303 -17.57 -2.80 -4.81
N LYS A 304 -18.27 -3.42 -5.75
CA LYS A 304 -19.66 -3.86 -5.54
C LYS A 304 -19.66 -5.00 -4.52
N LYS A 305 -20.32 -4.79 -3.39
CA LYS A 305 -20.53 -5.82 -2.34
C LYS A 305 -21.82 -6.60 -2.62
N ARG A 306 -21.76 -7.93 -2.48
CA ARG A 306 -22.84 -8.91 -2.59
C ARG A 306 -23.16 -9.50 -1.21
N GLY A 307 -24.37 -10.02 -1.05
CA GLY A 307 -24.83 -10.61 0.21
C GLY A 307 -25.32 -9.59 1.25
N PRO A 308 -25.63 -10.06 2.48
CA PRO A 308 -26.15 -9.20 3.55
C PRO A 308 -25.14 -8.11 3.89
N ARG A 309 -25.58 -6.85 3.88
CA ARG A 309 -24.72 -5.68 4.12
C ARG A 309 -24.21 -5.55 5.56
N ARG A 310 -24.60 -6.46 6.46
CA ARG A 310 -24.72 -6.21 7.91
C ARG A 310 -24.15 -7.31 8.80
N THR A 311 -23.47 -8.32 8.25
CA THR A 311 -22.82 -9.34 9.08
C THR A 311 -21.49 -8.81 9.64
N TRP A 312 -21.46 -8.57 10.95
CA TRP A 312 -20.27 -8.09 11.64
C TRP A 312 -19.20 -9.20 11.74
N GLY A 313 -17.92 -8.84 11.57
CA GLY A 313 -16.80 -9.78 11.68
C GLY A 313 -16.65 -10.75 10.49
N GLU A 314 -17.51 -10.64 9.49
CA GLU A 314 -17.41 -11.38 8.23
C GLU A 314 -16.96 -10.46 7.10
N ARG A 315 -16.11 -11.00 6.23
CA ARG A 315 -15.69 -10.30 5.02
C ARG A 315 -16.86 -10.38 4.03
N PRO A 316 -17.33 -9.25 3.47
CA PRO A 316 -18.39 -9.28 2.48
C PRO A 316 -17.87 -9.95 1.20
N ASP A 317 -18.75 -10.67 0.50
CA ASP A 317 -18.51 -11.01 -0.90
C ASP A 317 -18.46 -9.69 -1.69
N ALA A 318 -17.38 -9.46 -2.42
CA ALA A 318 -17.20 -8.24 -3.20
C ALA A 318 -16.33 -8.50 -4.42
N ASP A 319 -16.45 -7.63 -5.42
CA ASP A 319 -15.52 -7.58 -6.56
C ASP A 319 -14.22 -6.89 -6.14
N TRP A 320 -13.48 -7.55 -5.27
CA TRP A 320 -12.26 -7.02 -4.66
C TRP A 320 -11.23 -6.61 -5.70
N HIS A 321 -10.68 -5.40 -5.53
CA HIS A 321 -9.39 -5.08 -6.12
C HIS A 321 -8.35 -5.96 -5.44
N ARG A 322 -7.54 -6.69 -6.22
CA ARG A 322 -6.63 -7.70 -5.67
C ARG A 322 -5.26 -7.69 -6.34
N HIS A 323 -4.22 -8.03 -5.60
CA HIS A 323 -2.84 -8.09 -6.10
C HIS A 323 -2.37 -6.77 -6.75
N LEU A 324 -2.73 -5.64 -6.12
CA LEU A 324 -2.24 -4.32 -6.51
C LEU A 324 -0.77 -4.20 -6.07
N VAL A 325 0.14 -3.98 -7.01
CA VAL A 325 1.59 -3.88 -6.77
C VAL A 325 2.06 -2.47 -7.10
N ILE A 326 2.71 -1.81 -6.14
CA ILE A 326 3.23 -0.45 -6.29
C ILE A 326 4.68 -0.45 -5.77
N GLN A 327 5.63 -0.42 -6.70
CA GLN A 327 7.06 -0.67 -6.45
C GLN A 327 7.96 0.43 -7.02
N ASP A 328 8.95 0.91 -6.27
CA ASP A 328 9.99 1.81 -6.79
C ASP A 328 9.44 3.12 -7.43
N ASN A 329 8.33 3.67 -6.92
CA ASN A 329 7.76 4.92 -7.45
C ASN A 329 8.07 6.12 -6.56
N HIS A 330 8.04 7.31 -7.15
CA HIS A 330 8.11 8.59 -6.46
C HIS A 330 6.78 9.33 -6.63
N PHE A 331 6.17 9.72 -5.51
CA PHE A 331 4.94 10.51 -5.46
C PHE A 331 5.24 11.83 -4.75
N HIS A 332 5.06 12.97 -5.42
CA HIS A 332 5.32 14.26 -4.79
C HIS A 332 4.42 15.39 -5.31
N ASP A 333 4.42 16.52 -4.60
CA ASP A 333 3.75 17.74 -5.05
C ASP A 333 2.25 17.53 -5.36
N ARG A 334 1.51 17.07 -4.34
CA ARG A 334 0.03 17.05 -4.35
C ARG A 334 -0.50 18.28 -3.63
N PHE A 335 -1.28 19.09 -4.33
CA PHE A 335 -1.78 20.39 -3.86
C PHE A 335 -3.28 20.34 -3.53
N ARG A 336 -3.62 20.70 -2.29
CA ARG A 336 -5.00 20.84 -1.80
C ARG A 336 -5.11 22.04 -0.86
N TYR A 337 -6.09 22.89 -1.10
CA TYR A 337 -6.19 24.20 -0.46
C TYR A 337 -7.10 24.21 0.78
N GLU A 338 -8.09 23.30 0.90
CA GLU A 338 -9.09 23.32 1.97
C GLU A 338 -9.36 21.92 2.56
N GLY A 339 -9.48 21.76 3.90
CA GLY A 339 -9.82 20.49 4.60
C GLY A 339 -8.69 19.45 4.64
N PHE A 340 -8.95 18.23 5.14
CA PHE A 340 -7.98 17.11 5.14
C PHE A 340 -8.59 15.84 4.53
N HIS A 341 -8.23 15.51 3.28
CA HIS A 341 -8.74 14.35 2.53
C HIS A 341 -7.75 13.90 1.47
N GLY A 342 -7.89 12.66 0.98
CA GLY A 342 -7.04 12.12 -0.07
C GLY A 342 -5.62 11.77 0.40
N GLY A 343 -4.71 11.59 -0.54
CA GLY A 343 -3.33 11.24 -0.25
C GLY A 343 -2.50 10.94 -1.50
N ALA A 344 -1.32 10.32 -1.36
CA ALA A 344 -0.66 9.75 -2.54
C ALA A 344 -1.41 8.50 -3.02
N MET A 345 -1.88 7.69 -2.06
CA MET A 345 -2.67 6.48 -2.31
C MET A 345 -3.91 6.46 -1.44
N VAL A 346 -5.06 6.08 -2.01
CA VAL A 346 -6.31 5.87 -1.27
C VAL A 346 -6.98 4.60 -1.76
N PHE A 347 -7.15 3.65 -0.85
CA PHE A 347 -7.65 2.31 -1.16
C PHE A 347 -9.01 2.05 -0.56
N TYR A 348 -9.96 1.71 -1.43
CA TYR A 348 -11.24 1.13 -1.09
C TYR A 348 -11.30 -0.31 -1.56
N THR A 349 -11.70 -1.21 -0.67
CA THR A 349 -11.94 -2.65 -0.93
C THR A 349 -10.77 -3.31 -1.68
N VAL A 350 -9.58 -3.15 -1.13
CA VAL A 350 -8.34 -3.72 -1.69
C VAL A 350 -7.90 -4.88 -0.81
N ARG A 351 -7.56 -5.99 -1.45
CA ARG A 351 -6.94 -7.11 -0.78
C ARG A 351 -5.62 -7.55 -1.42
N ASP A 352 -4.76 -8.14 -0.60
CA ASP A 352 -3.52 -8.76 -1.05
C ASP A 352 -2.63 -7.80 -1.87
N ALA A 353 -2.64 -6.51 -1.52
CA ALA A 353 -1.79 -5.50 -2.15
C ALA A 353 -0.38 -5.46 -1.55
N LEU A 354 0.59 -5.03 -2.35
CA LEU A 354 1.96 -4.75 -1.94
C LEU A 354 2.33 -3.34 -2.37
N VAL A 355 2.60 -2.48 -1.39
CA VAL A 355 3.19 -1.16 -1.60
C VAL A 355 4.58 -1.18 -1.01
N GLU A 356 5.60 -1.21 -1.87
CA GLU A 356 6.99 -1.30 -1.43
C GLU A 356 7.99 -0.40 -2.15
N ASP A 357 9.04 -0.02 -1.44
CA ASP A 357 10.17 0.77 -1.97
C ASP A 357 9.76 2.09 -2.65
N ASN A 358 8.67 2.71 -2.21
CA ASN A 358 8.22 3.99 -2.76
C ASN A 358 8.72 5.18 -1.93
N ARG A 359 8.96 6.31 -2.60
CA ARG A 359 9.18 7.62 -2.01
C ARG A 359 7.91 8.45 -2.09
N ILE A 360 7.45 8.98 -0.96
CA ILE A 360 6.24 9.80 -0.88
C ILE A 360 6.53 11.09 -0.11
N GLU A 361 6.36 12.25 -0.73
CA GLU A 361 6.68 13.52 -0.08
C GLU A 361 5.77 14.67 -0.53
N LYS A 362 5.78 15.78 0.21
CA LYS A 362 5.02 17.00 -0.14
C LYS A 362 3.53 16.75 -0.46
N ILE A 363 2.90 15.87 0.32
CA ILE A 363 1.47 15.57 0.18
C ILE A 363 0.67 16.54 1.05
N SER A 364 0.23 17.66 0.48
CA SER A 364 -0.48 18.68 1.26
C SER A 364 -1.85 18.20 1.76
N ARG A 365 -2.12 18.38 3.06
CA ARG A 365 -3.42 18.12 3.70
C ARG A 365 -4.07 16.77 3.30
N GLY A 366 -3.28 15.70 3.35
CA GLY A 366 -3.72 14.34 3.05
C GLY A 366 -2.77 13.26 3.59
N HIS A 367 -3.03 12.02 3.22
CA HIS A 367 -2.27 10.85 3.66
C HIS A 367 -1.10 10.57 2.71
N ALA A 368 -0.01 10.00 3.20
CA ALA A 368 0.91 9.30 2.32
C ALA A 368 0.17 8.08 1.74
N ILE A 369 -0.35 7.24 2.63
CA ILE A 369 -1.14 6.05 2.28
C ILE A 369 -2.40 6.03 3.13
N ALA A 370 -3.57 5.89 2.50
CA ALA A 370 -4.84 5.67 3.18
C ALA A 370 -5.43 4.32 2.75
N ASP A 371 -5.23 3.29 3.57
CA ASP A 371 -6.01 2.06 3.51
C ASP A 371 -7.38 2.34 4.15
N LYS A 372 -8.33 2.72 3.31
CA LYS A 372 -9.48 3.48 3.75
C LYS A 372 -10.66 2.59 4.13
N ASP A 373 -11.15 1.79 3.19
CA ASP A 373 -12.36 0.99 3.40
C ASP A 373 -12.07 -0.49 3.18
N SER A 374 -12.31 -1.32 4.20
CA SER A 374 -12.34 -2.77 4.05
C SER A 374 -11.02 -3.38 3.54
N GLY A 375 -9.85 -2.87 3.94
CA GLY A 375 -8.55 -3.40 3.49
C GLY A 375 -8.24 -4.77 4.09
N TRP A 376 -7.66 -5.68 3.30
CA TRP A 376 -7.41 -7.06 3.76
C TRP A 376 -6.12 -7.67 3.19
N GLY A 377 -5.21 -8.16 4.02
CA GLY A 377 -4.05 -8.90 3.51
C GLY A 377 -3.01 -7.99 2.83
N ASN A 378 -3.10 -6.67 3.02
CA ASN A 378 -2.22 -5.70 2.38
C ASN A 378 -0.89 -5.57 3.14
N THR A 379 0.21 -5.40 2.40
CA THR A 379 1.56 -5.20 2.92
C THR A 379 2.09 -3.84 2.50
N TYR A 380 2.56 -3.05 3.47
CA TYR A 380 3.21 -1.76 3.29
C TYR A 380 4.64 -1.85 3.80
N ARG A 381 5.61 -1.96 2.91
CA ARG A 381 6.99 -2.27 3.30
C ARG A 381 8.05 -1.43 2.64
N GLY A 382 9.11 -1.04 3.35
CA GLY A 382 10.27 -0.45 2.68
C GLY A 382 9.96 0.90 2.03
N ASN A 383 8.91 1.60 2.44
CA ASN A 383 8.59 2.91 1.88
C ASN A 383 9.24 4.02 2.71
N ARG A 384 9.65 5.10 2.04
CA ARG A 384 10.07 6.37 2.64
C ARG A 384 8.96 7.39 2.45
N MET A 385 8.32 7.84 3.52
CA MET A 385 7.14 8.68 3.41
C MET A 385 7.13 9.88 4.36
N GLN A 386 6.65 11.00 3.86
CA GLN A 386 6.21 12.15 4.64
C GLN A 386 4.69 12.23 4.61
N GLY A 387 4.07 12.30 5.79
CA GLY A 387 2.62 12.36 5.95
C GLY A 387 2.06 11.15 6.69
N ILE A 388 0.73 10.99 6.60
CA ILE A 388 0.01 9.98 7.39
C ILE A 388 0.01 8.62 6.68
N LEU A 389 0.40 7.56 7.38
CA LEU A 389 0.01 6.19 7.03
C LEU A 389 -1.26 5.86 7.82
N GLY A 390 -2.39 5.74 7.13
CA GLY A 390 -3.71 5.61 7.73
C GLY A 390 -4.38 4.28 7.40
N LEU A 391 -4.76 3.53 8.42
CA LEU A 391 -5.77 2.47 8.37
C LEU A 391 -7.08 3.08 8.91
N LEU A 392 -7.94 3.56 8.00
CA LEU A 392 -9.02 4.48 8.37
C LEU A 392 -10.33 3.76 8.71
N THR A 393 -10.59 2.62 8.10
CA THR A 393 -11.67 1.67 8.41
C THR A 393 -13.11 2.19 8.29
N GLN A 394 -13.74 2.15 7.11
CA GLN A 394 -15.19 1.95 6.98
C GLN A 394 -15.49 0.48 6.60
N GLY A 395 -16.01 -0.30 7.54
CA GLY A 395 -16.23 -1.74 7.40
C GLY A 395 -15.23 -2.55 8.21
N PHE A 396 -14.00 -2.71 7.70
CA PHE A 396 -12.91 -3.37 8.44
C PHE A 396 -11.50 -3.07 7.89
N ASN A 397 -10.48 -3.41 8.66
CA ASN A 397 -9.12 -3.59 8.17
C ASN A 397 -8.57 -4.87 8.82
N GLU A 398 -7.96 -5.75 8.03
CA GLU A 398 -7.59 -7.08 8.53
C GLU A 398 -6.31 -7.63 7.89
N ASP A 399 -5.49 -8.34 8.67
CA ASP A 399 -4.29 -9.03 8.21
C ASP A 399 -3.37 -8.06 7.45
N ILE A 400 -3.06 -6.93 8.08
CA ILE A 400 -2.30 -5.84 7.46
C ILE A 400 -0.89 -5.82 8.06
N GLU A 401 0.13 -5.88 7.22
CA GLU A 401 1.54 -5.78 7.63
C GLU A 401 2.11 -4.41 7.21
N ILE A 402 2.66 -3.67 8.17
CA ILE A 402 3.36 -2.40 7.96
C ILE A 402 4.76 -2.57 8.53
N CYS A 403 5.78 -2.72 7.68
CA CYS A 403 7.13 -3.02 8.16
C CYS A 403 8.28 -2.37 7.40
N HIS A 404 9.42 -2.14 8.06
CA HIS A 404 10.63 -1.63 7.40
C HIS A 404 10.43 -0.28 6.68
N ASN A 405 9.42 0.50 7.05
CA ASN A 405 9.21 1.83 6.48
C ASN A 405 9.95 2.90 7.30
N TYR A 406 10.29 4.01 6.64
CA TYR A 406 10.61 5.26 7.31
C TYR A 406 9.47 6.26 7.13
N ILE A 407 8.85 6.62 8.25
CA ILE A 407 7.61 7.38 8.31
C ILE A 407 7.88 8.69 9.05
N GLN A 408 7.89 9.79 8.31
CA GLN A 408 7.92 11.15 8.84
C GLN A 408 6.50 11.68 8.93
N GLY A 409 5.85 11.42 10.05
CA GLY A 409 4.43 11.71 10.24
C GLY A 409 3.71 10.61 11.01
N PRO A 410 2.39 10.76 11.18
CA PRO A 410 1.66 9.88 12.06
C PRO A 410 1.29 8.54 11.41
N VAL A 411 1.27 7.48 12.21
CA VAL A 411 0.60 6.22 11.90
C VAL A 411 -0.78 6.25 12.57
N ALA A 412 -1.84 6.26 11.77
CA ALA A 412 -3.22 6.41 12.23
C ALA A 412 -3.99 5.11 12.02
N VAL A 413 -4.54 4.52 13.07
CA VAL A 413 -5.28 3.25 13.01
C VAL A 413 -6.67 3.40 13.60
N GLY A 414 -7.71 2.97 12.88
CA GLY A 414 -9.08 2.92 13.36
C GLY A 414 -9.85 4.24 13.25
N GLY A 415 -9.48 5.13 12.32
CA GLY A 415 -10.03 6.50 12.22
C GLY A 415 -11.55 6.61 12.05
N GLN A 416 -12.21 5.56 11.56
CA GLN A 416 -13.63 5.48 11.23
C GLN A 416 -14.21 4.12 11.67
N ARG A 417 -15.52 3.92 11.45
CA ARG A 417 -16.33 2.79 11.93
C ARG A 417 -16.00 1.44 11.28
N GLY A 418 -15.76 0.41 12.07
CA GLY A 418 -15.57 -0.97 11.59
C GLY A 418 -14.76 -1.83 12.54
N TRP A 419 -14.45 -3.08 12.19
CA TRP A 419 -13.59 -3.92 13.01
C TRP A 419 -12.15 -3.94 12.51
N MET A 420 -11.21 -4.28 13.39
CA MET A 420 -9.80 -4.45 13.05
C MET A 420 -9.28 -5.76 13.64
N ARG A 421 -8.47 -6.48 12.87
CA ARG A 421 -7.91 -7.77 13.29
C ARG A 421 -6.54 -7.97 12.65
N ASN A 422 -5.58 -8.52 13.39
CA ASN A 422 -4.27 -8.90 12.87
C ASN A 422 -3.56 -7.75 12.15
N ILE A 423 -3.43 -6.61 12.82
CA ILE A 423 -2.68 -5.47 12.30
C ILE A 423 -1.26 -5.55 12.89
N TRP A 424 -0.25 -5.71 12.04
CA TRP A 424 1.15 -5.83 12.46
C TRP A 424 1.93 -4.62 11.99
N ILE A 425 2.48 -3.84 12.93
CA ILE A 425 3.30 -2.66 12.67
C ILE A 425 4.67 -2.90 13.31
N HIS A 426 5.68 -3.22 12.52
CA HIS A 426 6.96 -3.64 13.07
C HIS A 426 8.19 -3.27 12.27
N HIS A 427 9.33 -3.16 12.93
CA HIS A 427 10.60 -2.82 12.27
C HIS A 427 10.52 -1.54 11.44
N ASN A 428 9.64 -0.59 11.78
CA ASN A 428 9.60 0.71 11.13
C ASN A 428 10.45 1.71 11.91
N THR A 429 10.93 2.75 11.24
CA THR A 429 11.38 3.97 11.88
C THR A 429 10.29 5.04 11.74
N ILE A 430 9.70 5.46 12.85
CA ILE A 430 8.58 6.38 12.92
C ILE A 430 9.05 7.66 13.60
N GLU A 431 9.25 8.70 12.79
CA GLU A 431 9.49 10.07 13.24
C GLU A 431 8.15 10.81 13.27
N GLY A 432 7.39 10.57 14.34
CA GLY A 432 5.98 10.95 14.40
C GLY A 432 5.25 10.30 15.56
N ASN A 433 3.91 10.44 15.55
CA ASN A 433 3.06 9.83 16.56
C ASN A 433 2.21 8.69 16.01
N VAL A 434 1.97 7.69 16.84
CA VAL A 434 0.98 6.65 16.61
C VAL A 434 -0.34 7.12 17.19
N LYS A 435 -1.40 7.08 16.40
CA LYS A 435 -2.76 7.40 16.82
C LYS A 435 -3.64 6.18 16.69
N LEU A 436 -4.11 5.67 17.82
CA LEU A 436 -5.11 4.61 17.87
C LEU A 436 -6.47 5.28 18.12
N PHE A 437 -7.24 5.38 17.05
CA PHE A 437 -8.56 5.98 17.04
C PHE A 437 -9.62 4.93 17.38
N GLY A 438 -10.49 5.26 18.34
CA GLY A 438 -11.61 4.40 18.73
C GLY A 438 -12.65 4.20 17.61
N GLY A 439 -12.89 5.22 16.79
CA GLY A 439 -13.95 5.25 15.76
C GLY A 439 -15.37 5.14 16.36
N ASP A 440 -16.36 5.80 15.76
CA ASP A 440 -17.76 5.65 16.14
C ASP A 440 -18.24 4.23 15.79
N SER A 441 -18.47 3.37 16.79
CA SER A 441 -19.06 2.04 16.56
C SER A 441 -20.59 2.14 16.63
N THR A 442 -21.21 2.67 15.58
CA THR A 442 -22.57 2.23 15.30
C THR A 442 -22.47 0.75 14.95
N VAL A 443 -23.03 -0.11 15.80
CA VAL A 443 -23.32 -1.50 15.44
C VAL A 443 -24.14 -1.46 14.14
N PRO A 444 -23.94 -2.37 13.17
CA PRO A 444 -24.71 -2.34 11.94
C PRO A 444 -26.21 -2.34 12.25
N GLU A 445 -26.98 -1.42 11.65
CA GLU A 445 -28.44 -1.60 11.59
C GLU A 445 -28.71 -3.02 11.05
N GLY A 446 -29.64 -3.78 11.63
CA GLY A 446 -30.00 -5.12 11.13
C GLY A 446 -29.41 -6.34 11.85
N LEU A 447 -28.85 -6.19 13.06
CA LEU A 447 -28.71 -7.31 14.02
C LEU A 447 -30.02 -7.64 14.76
N GLY A 448 -31.15 -7.10 14.28
CA GLY A 448 -32.48 -7.25 14.88
C GLY A 448 -32.98 -8.69 14.98
N ASP A 449 -32.36 -9.62 14.25
CA ASP A 449 -32.78 -11.03 14.20
C ASP A 449 -32.15 -11.88 15.31
N ALA A 450 -31.15 -11.35 16.05
CA ALA A 450 -30.43 -12.09 17.08
C ALA A 450 -31.05 -12.00 18.49
N GLY A 451 -32.06 -11.14 18.68
CA GLY A 451 -32.61 -10.82 20.00
C GLY A 451 -31.58 -10.11 20.89
N GLY A 452 -31.79 -8.82 21.15
CA GLY A 452 -30.92 -8.03 22.04
C GLY A 452 -30.86 -6.55 21.66
N ASP A 453 -30.46 -5.72 22.61
CA ASP A 453 -30.22 -4.29 22.39
C ASP A 453 -28.79 -4.09 21.87
N PHE A 454 -28.67 -3.71 20.60
CA PHE A 454 -27.40 -3.39 19.95
C PHE A 454 -27.37 -1.96 19.42
N SER A 455 -28.20 -1.07 19.98
CA SER A 455 -28.30 0.33 19.56
C SER A 455 -27.02 1.14 19.78
N GLY A 456 -26.05 0.61 20.53
CA GLY A 456 -24.75 1.21 20.74
C GLY A 456 -23.71 0.28 21.38
N PRO A 457 -22.45 0.74 21.48
CA PRO A 457 -21.34 0.06 22.20
C PRO A 457 -21.68 -0.31 23.66
N GLU A 458 -22.45 0.55 24.33
CA GLU A 458 -22.67 0.52 25.78
C GLU A 458 -23.82 -0.38 26.24
N THR A 459 -24.42 -1.15 25.35
CA THR A 459 -25.54 -2.02 25.73
C THR A 459 -24.99 -3.29 26.39
N ALA A 460 -25.81 -3.95 27.23
CA ALA A 460 -25.38 -5.21 27.87
C ALA A 460 -25.05 -6.29 26.82
N ASP A 461 -25.78 -6.32 25.70
CA ASP A 461 -25.62 -7.32 24.65
C ASP A 461 -24.41 -7.03 23.74
N THR A 462 -24.14 -5.78 23.37
CA THR A 462 -22.92 -5.40 22.64
C THR A 462 -21.67 -5.74 23.46
N ARG A 463 -21.67 -5.39 24.76
CA ARG A 463 -20.58 -5.76 25.68
C ARG A 463 -20.42 -7.27 25.84
N ARG A 464 -21.51 -8.05 25.81
CA ARG A 464 -21.46 -9.52 25.86
C ARG A 464 -20.76 -10.09 24.62
N LEU A 465 -21.12 -9.62 23.43
CA LEU A 465 -20.59 -10.12 22.15
C LEU A 465 -19.11 -9.79 21.99
N LEU A 466 -18.71 -8.55 22.31
CA LEU A 466 -17.31 -8.14 22.33
C LEU A 466 -16.48 -8.90 23.40
N LYS A 467 -17.11 -9.29 24.51
CA LYS A 467 -16.45 -10.13 25.53
C LYS A 467 -16.26 -11.59 25.10
N ALA A 468 -17.18 -12.12 24.28
CA ALA A 468 -17.14 -13.48 23.77
C ALA A 468 -16.25 -13.65 22.52
N ALA A 469 -15.83 -12.54 21.87
CA ALA A 469 -14.93 -12.58 20.73
C ALA A 469 -13.57 -13.19 21.13
N PRO A 470 -13.07 -14.20 20.39
CA PRO A 470 -11.79 -14.85 20.71
C PRO A 470 -10.62 -13.86 20.73
N LYS A 471 -9.70 -14.03 21.70
CA LYS A 471 -8.51 -13.16 21.87
C LYS A 471 -7.68 -13.01 20.58
N HIS A 472 -7.57 -14.07 19.78
CA HIS A 472 -6.85 -14.07 18.51
C HIS A 472 -7.54 -13.27 17.38
N LYS A 473 -8.74 -12.73 17.61
CA LYS A 473 -9.52 -12.00 16.58
C LYS A 473 -9.49 -10.48 16.75
N ALA A 474 -8.78 -9.92 17.73
CA ALA A 474 -8.81 -8.48 18.01
C ALA A 474 -7.44 -7.94 18.41
N LEU A 475 -6.47 -7.94 17.50
CA LEU A 475 -5.09 -7.57 17.83
C LEU A 475 -4.48 -6.54 16.86
N VAL A 476 -3.89 -5.51 17.45
CA VAL A 476 -2.92 -4.60 16.81
C VAL A 476 -1.59 -4.83 17.52
N HIS A 477 -0.53 -5.07 16.76
CA HIS A 477 0.79 -5.43 17.28
C HIS A 477 1.83 -4.39 16.84
N PHE A 478 2.53 -3.85 17.82
CA PHE A 478 3.69 -3.00 17.62
C PHE A 478 4.93 -3.68 18.18
N TYR A 479 5.92 -3.97 17.34
CA TYR A 479 7.20 -4.50 17.81
C TYR A 479 8.40 -4.11 16.98
N ARG A 480 9.55 -3.98 17.63
CA ARG A 480 10.85 -3.65 17.00
C ARG A 480 10.85 -2.39 16.16
N ASN A 481 9.90 -1.48 16.39
CA ASN A 481 9.92 -0.16 15.77
C ASN A 481 10.91 0.74 16.52
N VAL A 482 11.45 1.73 15.81
CA VAL A 482 12.16 2.88 16.37
C VAL A 482 11.20 4.07 16.34
N LEU A 483 10.84 4.62 17.49
CA LEU A 483 9.91 5.75 17.60
C LEU A 483 10.63 6.98 18.15
N THR A 484 10.67 8.06 17.37
CA THR A 484 11.22 9.35 17.79
C THR A 484 10.11 10.38 17.92
N VAL A 485 10.31 11.32 18.85
CA VAL A 485 9.37 12.44 19.00
C VAL A 485 9.46 13.35 17.76
N PRO A 486 8.35 13.86 17.23
CA PRO A 486 8.30 14.59 15.96
C PRO A 486 9.07 15.93 15.95
N GLY A 487 9.55 16.42 17.09
CA GLY A 487 10.18 17.74 17.24
C GLY A 487 9.19 18.89 17.06
N GLY A 488 9.07 19.78 18.04
CA GLY A 488 8.19 20.95 17.94
C GLY A 488 7.97 21.65 19.28
N GLU A 489 7.37 22.84 19.24
CA GLU A 489 7.11 23.68 20.43
C GLU A 489 5.69 23.49 21.01
N SER A 490 4.86 22.63 20.42
CA SER A 490 3.47 22.42 20.88
C SER A 490 3.38 21.50 22.09
N GLY A 491 2.28 21.58 22.85
CA GLY A 491 2.00 20.68 24.00
C GLY A 491 1.93 19.19 23.66
N ASP A 492 1.94 18.83 22.36
CA ASP A 492 1.96 17.45 21.84
C ASP A 492 3.35 17.01 21.34
N ALA A 493 4.38 17.85 21.41
CA ALA A 493 5.68 17.62 20.80
C ALA A 493 6.38 16.33 21.28
N ASN A 494 6.03 15.84 22.46
CA ASN A 494 6.59 14.65 23.09
C ASN A 494 5.63 13.45 23.06
N VAL A 495 4.50 13.53 22.37
CA VAL A 495 3.51 12.43 22.34
C VAL A 495 3.88 11.43 21.25
N ILE A 496 4.29 10.23 21.65
CA ILE A 496 4.55 9.10 20.74
C ILE A 496 3.29 8.29 20.47
N LEU A 497 2.45 8.10 21.49
CA LEU A 497 1.21 7.33 21.34
C LEU A 497 0.05 8.16 21.84
N THR A 498 -0.95 8.39 20.98
CA THR A 498 -2.25 8.91 21.37
C THR A 498 -3.27 7.79 21.37
N ILE A 499 -3.92 7.63 22.51
CA ILE A 499 -5.09 6.78 22.70
C ILE A 499 -6.28 7.71 22.95
N HIS A 500 -7.16 7.83 21.96
CA HIS A 500 -8.33 8.71 22.06
C HIS A 500 -9.39 8.14 23.04
N ASP A 501 -10.07 9.03 23.78
CA ASP A 501 -11.23 8.71 24.65
C ASP A 501 -12.39 8.05 23.90
N GLY A 502 -13.22 7.16 24.45
CA GLY A 502 -13.35 6.52 25.77
C GLY A 502 -14.37 5.37 25.63
N ARG A 503 -14.29 4.31 26.44
CA ARG A 503 -15.12 3.07 26.37
C ARG A 503 -14.96 2.20 25.10
N PHE A 504 -14.87 2.78 23.91
CA PHE A 504 -14.61 2.06 22.65
C PHE A 504 -13.19 1.47 22.52
N PHE A 505 -12.20 2.06 23.20
CA PHE A 505 -10.82 1.52 23.18
C PHE A 505 -10.75 0.11 23.80
N ALA A 506 -11.43 -0.10 24.93
CA ALA A 506 -11.48 -1.40 25.60
C ALA A 506 -12.28 -2.46 24.82
N GLU A 507 -13.09 -2.02 23.85
CA GLU A 507 -13.94 -2.87 23.01
C GLU A 507 -13.28 -3.22 21.67
N ARG A 508 -12.54 -2.29 21.06
CA ARG A 508 -11.92 -2.45 19.73
C ARG A 508 -10.41 -2.77 19.79
N PHE A 509 -9.72 -2.33 20.84
CA PHE A 509 -8.28 -2.49 21.03
C PHE A 509 -7.94 -3.23 22.34
N ARG A 510 -8.88 -4.08 22.80
CA ARG A 510 -8.75 -4.88 24.03
C ARG A 510 -7.44 -5.67 24.13
N TYR A 511 -6.81 -5.93 22.98
CA TYR A 511 -5.53 -6.59 22.88
C TYR A 511 -4.59 -5.79 21.95
N LEU A 512 -4.18 -4.61 22.37
CA LEU A 512 -2.98 -3.97 21.83
C LEU A 512 -1.77 -4.74 22.37
N ARG A 513 -0.88 -5.21 21.50
CA ARG A 513 0.45 -5.67 21.91
C ARG A 513 1.45 -4.58 21.58
N TRP A 514 2.10 -4.03 22.58
CA TRP A 514 3.18 -3.06 22.40
C TRP A 514 4.44 -3.57 23.08
N ASP A 515 5.32 -4.21 22.31
CA ASP A 515 6.42 -5.02 22.84
C ASP A 515 7.72 -4.77 22.08
N GLU A 516 8.88 -4.89 22.73
CA GLU A 516 10.20 -4.77 22.09
C GLU A 516 10.35 -3.55 21.15
N ASN A 517 9.86 -2.36 21.47
CA ASN A 517 10.10 -1.15 20.68
C ASN A 517 11.24 -0.32 21.27
N LEU A 518 11.95 0.45 20.45
CA LEU A 518 12.90 1.47 20.91
C LEU A 518 12.16 2.82 20.92
N ILE A 519 11.96 3.37 22.11
CA ILE A 519 11.18 4.58 22.36
C ILE A 519 12.10 5.70 22.80
N ASP A 520 12.00 6.86 22.16
CA ASP A 520 12.69 8.06 22.61
C ASP A 520 12.32 8.38 24.07
N ALA A 521 13.32 8.63 24.92
CA ALA A 521 13.19 8.96 26.33
C ALA A 521 12.34 10.22 26.60
N LYS A 522 12.22 11.12 25.62
CA LYS A 522 11.30 12.27 25.71
C LYS A 522 9.84 11.89 25.45
N GLY A 523 9.61 10.72 24.88
CA GLY A 523 8.32 10.22 24.48
C GLY A 523 7.37 9.96 25.64
N GLY A 524 6.10 10.29 25.42
CA GLY A 524 5.01 9.96 26.32
C GLY A 524 3.79 9.44 25.59
N VAL A 525 2.87 8.93 26.40
CA VAL A 525 1.55 8.46 25.98
C VAL A 525 0.53 9.52 26.40
N ARG A 526 -0.31 9.92 25.45
CA ARG A 526 -1.51 10.69 25.74
C ARG A 526 -2.70 9.75 25.82
N VAL A 527 -3.29 9.68 27.00
CA VAL A 527 -4.48 8.88 27.31
C VAL A 527 -5.62 9.84 27.64
N LEU A 528 -6.85 9.53 27.22
CA LEU A 528 -8.15 10.13 27.62
C LEU A 528 -8.11 11.59 28.11
N TRP A 529 -8.76 12.52 27.39
CA TRP A 529 -8.94 13.94 27.78
C TRP A 529 -7.65 14.71 28.11
N GLY A 530 -6.51 14.31 27.51
CA GLY A 530 -5.25 15.07 27.61
C GLY A 530 -4.36 14.70 28.80
N LYS A 531 -4.59 13.57 29.48
CA LYS A 531 -3.67 13.08 30.51
C LYS A 531 -2.40 12.53 29.85
N PHE A 532 -1.34 13.31 29.94
CA PHE A 532 -0.01 12.92 29.51
C PHE A 532 0.67 12.06 30.59
N ARG A 533 1.22 10.92 30.17
CA ARG A 533 2.07 10.07 31.01
C ARG A 533 3.40 9.84 30.29
N PRO A 534 4.55 10.11 30.94
CA PRO A 534 5.85 9.65 30.44
C PRO A 534 5.80 8.15 30.15
N TRP A 535 6.47 7.71 29.08
CA TRP A 535 6.46 6.29 28.71
C TRP A 535 6.98 5.39 29.82
N SER A 536 8.00 5.86 30.56
CA SER A 536 8.61 5.14 31.70
C SER A 536 7.66 4.87 32.86
N LEU A 537 6.50 5.52 32.92
CA LEU A 537 5.50 5.35 33.98
C LEU A 537 4.29 4.50 33.54
N MET A 538 4.33 3.92 32.33
CA MET A 538 3.26 3.04 31.85
C MET A 538 3.35 1.65 32.51
N THR A 539 2.41 1.35 33.40
CA THR A 539 2.29 0.06 34.10
C THR A 539 0.94 -0.64 33.87
N ALA A 540 0.20 -0.21 32.83
CA ALA A 540 -1.17 -0.64 32.59
C ALA A 540 -1.27 -2.03 31.94
N PRO A 541 -2.27 -2.86 32.29
CA PRO A 541 -2.56 -4.13 31.61
C PRO A 541 -2.79 -3.94 30.10
N GLY A 542 -2.13 -4.75 29.27
CA GLY A 542 -2.16 -4.62 27.80
C GLY A 542 -0.99 -3.81 27.22
N PHE A 543 -0.23 -3.08 28.05
CA PHE A 543 1.09 -2.57 27.71
C PHE A 543 2.14 -3.43 28.40
N ASP A 544 2.37 -4.65 27.90
CA ASP A 544 3.44 -5.54 28.36
C ASP A 544 4.80 -5.06 27.81
N ALA A 545 5.15 -3.81 28.10
CA ALA A 545 6.16 -3.07 27.35
C ALA A 545 7.59 -3.45 27.78
N LYS A 546 8.13 -4.54 27.20
CA LYS A 546 9.59 -4.83 27.18
C LYS A 546 10.35 -3.87 26.24
N SER A 547 9.80 -2.68 26.04
CA SER A 547 10.37 -1.66 25.16
C SER A 547 11.58 -1.02 25.84
N VAL A 548 12.60 -0.71 25.06
CA VAL A 548 13.75 0.04 25.52
C VAL A 548 13.42 1.53 25.43
N VAL A 549 13.54 2.25 26.55
CA VAL A 549 13.42 3.70 26.60
C VAL A 549 14.82 4.31 26.65
N ALA A 550 15.20 5.08 25.63
CA ALA A 550 16.54 5.63 25.52
C ALA A 550 16.56 6.93 24.71
N GLN A 551 17.67 7.68 24.77
CA GLN A 551 17.85 8.77 23.80
C GLN A 551 18.02 8.18 22.40
N VAL A 552 17.06 8.46 21.52
CA VAL A 552 17.10 8.02 20.13
C VAL A 552 17.59 9.19 19.29
N LYS A 553 18.69 8.98 18.57
CA LYS A 553 19.22 9.94 17.59
C LYS A 553 19.33 9.22 16.25
N LEU A 554 18.66 9.76 15.24
CA LEU A 554 18.77 9.28 13.87
C LEU A 554 19.85 10.07 13.12
N ASP A 555 20.43 9.48 12.09
CA ASP A 555 21.23 10.18 11.09
C ASP A 555 20.34 10.94 10.07
N ALA A 556 20.95 11.63 9.12
CA ALA A 556 20.24 12.43 8.13
C ALA A 556 19.39 11.57 7.16
N GLU A 557 19.64 10.27 7.12
CA GLU A 557 18.94 9.28 6.32
C GLU A 557 17.78 8.65 7.10
N GLY A 558 17.69 8.90 8.40
CA GLY A 558 16.67 8.35 9.28
C GLY A 558 17.07 7.02 9.94
N ASN A 559 18.33 6.60 9.84
CA ASN A 559 18.80 5.35 10.47
C ASN A 559 19.35 5.61 11.88
N LEU A 560 19.41 4.54 12.69
CA LEU A 560 20.26 4.53 13.87
C LEU A 560 21.74 4.59 13.42
N PRO A 561 22.56 5.53 13.93
CA PRO A 561 23.94 5.69 13.48
C PRO A 561 24.79 4.45 13.80
N PRO A 562 25.91 4.21 13.09
CA PRO A 562 26.74 3.01 13.27
C PRO A 562 27.17 2.73 14.71
N GLY A 563 27.44 3.78 15.50
CA GLY A 563 27.82 3.66 16.91
C GLY A 563 26.66 3.50 17.90
N SER A 564 25.40 3.46 17.45
CA SER A 564 24.27 3.28 18.35
C SER A 564 24.25 1.86 18.93
N PRO A 565 24.17 1.68 20.26
CA PRO A 565 24.09 0.35 20.87
C PRO A 565 22.80 -0.40 20.48
N TYR A 566 21.79 0.32 20.00
CA TYR A 566 20.51 -0.25 19.59
C TYR A 566 20.48 -0.69 18.12
N ARG A 567 21.46 -0.30 17.30
CA ARG A 567 21.48 -0.59 15.87
C ARG A 567 21.45 -2.09 15.56
N ARG A 568 22.07 -2.93 16.39
CA ARG A 568 22.05 -4.39 16.16
C ARG A 568 20.66 -5.02 16.30
N LEU A 569 19.84 -4.51 17.23
CA LEU A 569 18.54 -5.10 17.55
C LEU A 569 17.39 -4.43 16.79
N TYR A 570 17.50 -3.11 16.57
CA TYR A 570 16.44 -2.27 15.99
C TYR A 570 16.82 -1.67 14.65
N GLY A 571 18.10 -1.67 14.32
CA GLY A 571 18.59 -1.13 13.06
C GLY A 571 18.09 -1.99 11.91
N HIS A 572 17.40 -1.33 11.00
CA HIS A 572 17.08 -1.80 9.68
C HIS A 572 17.57 -0.73 8.71
N GLU A 573 17.88 -1.12 7.48
CA GLU A 573 18.18 -0.14 6.46
C GLU A 573 16.89 0.60 6.12
N VAL A 574 16.87 1.90 6.41
CA VAL A 574 15.85 2.80 5.92
C VAL A 574 16.00 2.91 4.40
N PRO A 575 14.90 2.86 3.63
CA PRO A 575 14.94 3.08 2.19
C PRO A 575 15.68 4.38 1.84
N ALA A 576 16.56 4.30 0.84
CA ALA A 576 17.37 5.42 0.38
C ALA A 576 16.50 6.62 -0.05
N LYS A 577 17.10 7.82 -0.01
CA LYS A 577 16.44 9.09 -0.33
C LYS A 577 15.97 9.17 -1.77
#